data_AF-A0A946MC23-F1
#
_entry.id   AF-A0A946MC23-F1
#
_cell.length_a   1.000
_cell.length_b   1.000
_cell.length_c   1.000
_cell.angle_alpha   90.00
_cell.angle_beta   90.00
_cell.angle_gamma   90.00
#
_symmetry.space_group_name_H-M   'P 1'
#
loop_
_entity.id
_entity.type
_entity.pdbx_description
1 polymer ?
#
loop_
_entity_poly.entity_id
_entity_poly.type
_entity_poly.pdbx_seq_one_letter_code
_entity_poly.pdbx_strand_id
1 'polypeptide(L)'
;MSTGDEEKIDIDRTPLFALVREITATHLFVWTMSPSGGIQSTKIPLGSVGQKVSDASRIMERDLDQAMVMLNAASVAFDAAVQRWEGQVRQSEQTLKRSGKPGKLGQIVAKHNQVRPRLAPVKSVFRRAVSTLQNAQIEMRRRAAAVLDKPKDEL
;
A
#
# COMPACT_ATOMS: atom_id res chain seq x y z
N MET A 1 -11.02 9.69 43.36
CA MET A 1 -9.79 10.00 42.60
C MET A 1 -10.09 9.66 41.15
N SER A 2 -10.26 10.67 40.30
CA SER A 2 -10.53 10.47 38.87
C SER A 2 -9.26 9.88 38.25
N THR A 3 -9.37 8.68 37.71
CA THR A 3 -8.38 8.11 36.80
C THR A 3 -8.08 9.17 35.76
N GLY A 4 -6.85 9.69 35.74
CA GLY A 4 -6.42 10.60 34.69
C GLY A 4 -6.67 9.89 33.38
N ASP A 5 -7.52 10.50 32.54
CA ASP A 5 -7.69 10.08 31.17
C ASP A 5 -6.28 9.98 30.58
N GLU A 6 -5.80 8.76 30.32
CA GLU A 6 -4.67 8.56 29.42
C GLU A 6 -5.08 9.31 28.15
N GLU A 7 -4.44 10.45 27.91
CA GLU A 7 -4.70 11.31 26.78
C GLU A 7 -4.29 10.53 25.53
N LYS A 8 -5.19 9.64 25.06
CA LYS A 8 -4.96 8.80 23.91
C LYS A 8 -4.76 9.74 22.74
N ILE A 9 -3.60 9.60 22.11
CA ILE A 9 -3.32 10.32 20.88
C ILE A 9 -4.29 9.78 19.84
N ASP A 10 -5.20 10.63 19.38
CA ASP A 10 -6.11 10.30 18.29
C ASP A 10 -5.28 10.29 16.99
N ILE A 11 -5.02 9.10 16.48
CA ILE A 11 -4.23 8.90 15.27
C ILE A 11 -5.17 8.95 14.08
N ASP A 12 -4.95 9.90 13.17
CA ASP A 12 -5.74 10.00 11.93
C ASP A 12 -5.61 8.72 11.08
N ARG A 13 -6.70 7.95 11.02
CA ARG A 13 -6.80 6.70 10.25
C ARG A 13 -7.18 6.92 8.79
N THR A 14 -7.57 8.13 8.40
CA THR A 14 -8.09 8.44 7.06
C THR A 14 -7.14 7.98 5.94
N PRO A 15 -5.81 8.18 6.03
CA PRO A 15 -4.88 7.73 5.00
C PRO A 15 -4.82 6.21 4.85
N LEU A 16 -5.00 5.45 5.94
CA LEU A 16 -4.99 3.98 5.91
C LEU A 16 -6.28 3.42 5.30
N PHE A 17 -7.44 4.01 5.57
CA PHE A 17 -8.68 3.63 4.90
C PHE A 17 -8.65 3.95 3.41
N ALA A 18 -8.14 5.13 3.05
CA ALA A 18 -7.90 5.47 1.65
C ALA A 18 -6.95 4.45 0.99
N LEU A 19 -5.90 4.03 1.70
CA LEU A 19 -4.95 3.05 1.18
C LEU A 19 -5.58 1.68 0.91
N VAL A 20 -6.39 1.15 1.84
CA VAL A 20 -7.11 -0.11 1.65
C VAL A 20 -8.04 -0.03 0.44
N ARG A 21 -8.77 1.09 0.28
CA ARG A 21 -9.66 1.33 -0.86
C ARG A 21 -8.89 1.33 -2.18
N GLU A 22 -7.78 2.05 -2.24
CA GLU A 22 -6.95 2.17 -3.46
C GLU A 22 -6.29 0.83 -3.82
N ILE A 23 -5.81 0.07 -2.84
CA ILE A 23 -5.27 -1.29 -3.07
C ILE A 23 -6.36 -2.21 -3.60
N THR A 24 -7.57 -2.15 -3.04
CA THR A 24 -8.71 -2.99 -3.45
C THR A 24 -9.16 -2.67 -4.87
N ALA A 25 -9.18 -1.39 -5.23
CA ALA A 25 -9.52 -0.90 -6.58
C ALA A 25 -8.42 -1.17 -7.61
N THR A 26 -7.18 -1.38 -7.16
CA THR A 26 -6.05 -1.69 -8.05
C THR A 26 -6.08 -3.15 -8.45
N HIS A 27 -6.35 -3.38 -9.72
CA HIS A 27 -6.30 -4.72 -10.30
C HIS A 27 -5.11 -4.85 -11.24
N LEU A 28 -4.09 -5.56 -10.77
CA LEU A 28 -2.94 -5.91 -11.59
C LEU A 28 -3.30 -7.12 -12.46
N PHE A 29 -3.54 -6.86 -13.73
CA PHE A 29 -3.78 -7.91 -14.73
C PHE A 29 -2.65 -7.93 -15.75
N VAL A 30 -2.21 -9.13 -16.08
CA VAL A 30 -1.32 -9.36 -17.23
C VAL A 30 -2.16 -9.98 -18.33
N TRP A 31 -2.20 -9.33 -19.49
CA TRP A 31 -2.89 -9.87 -20.65
C TRP A 31 -1.90 -10.59 -21.55
N THR A 32 -2.26 -11.79 -22.00
CA THR A 32 -1.48 -12.62 -22.92
C THR A 32 -2.39 -13.18 -24.01
N MET A 33 -1.80 -13.93 -24.96
CA MET A 33 -2.59 -14.72 -25.90
C MET A 33 -2.73 -16.16 -25.42
N SER A 34 -3.94 -16.71 -25.55
CA SER A 34 -4.17 -18.14 -25.40
C SER A 34 -3.62 -18.90 -26.63
N PRO A 35 -3.39 -20.22 -26.51
CA PRO A 35 -3.04 -21.07 -27.65
C PRO A 35 -4.06 -20.99 -28.81
N SER A 36 -5.34 -20.79 -28.48
CA SER A 36 -6.42 -20.60 -29.47
C SER A 36 -6.42 -19.23 -30.15
N GLY A 37 -5.50 -18.33 -29.81
CA GLY A 37 -5.41 -16.98 -30.41
C GLY A 37 -6.30 -15.92 -29.76
N GLY A 38 -7.02 -16.28 -28.70
CA GLY A 38 -7.80 -15.35 -27.88
C GLY A 38 -6.91 -14.51 -26.95
N ILE A 39 -7.45 -13.42 -26.41
CA ILE A 39 -6.81 -12.67 -25.32
C ILE A 39 -7.26 -13.31 -24.01
N GLN A 40 -6.31 -13.61 -23.14
CA GLN A 40 -6.56 -14.07 -21.78
C GLN A 40 -5.88 -13.13 -20.78
N SER A 41 -6.30 -13.19 -19.51
CA SER A 41 -5.70 -12.40 -18.45
C SER A 41 -5.41 -13.22 -17.21
N THR A 42 -4.34 -12.86 -16.52
CA THR A 42 -3.96 -13.41 -15.22
C THR A 42 -3.92 -12.27 -14.20
N LYS A 43 -4.60 -12.43 -13.07
CA LYS A 43 -4.59 -11.46 -11.97
C LYS A 43 -3.38 -11.69 -11.08
N ILE A 44 -2.64 -10.62 -10.76
CA ILE A 44 -1.63 -10.63 -9.70
C ILE A 44 -2.30 -10.21 -8.39
N PRO A 45 -2.28 -11.08 -7.36
CA PRO A 45 -3.02 -10.82 -6.14
C PRO A 45 -2.37 -9.72 -5.32
N LEU A 46 -3.21 -8.79 -4.81
CA LEU A 46 -2.83 -7.76 -3.84
C LEU A 46 -3.50 -7.95 -2.47
N GLY A 47 -4.23 -9.05 -2.26
CA GLY A 47 -5.01 -9.27 -1.02
C GLY A 47 -4.15 -9.27 0.24
N SER A 48 -2.93 -9.82 0.17
CA SER A 48 -1.98 -9.85 1.29
C SER A 48 -1.42 -8.47 1.65
N VAL A 49 -1.50 -7.50 0.74
CA VAL A 49 -1.12 -6.09 0.97
C VAL A 49 -2.27 -5.39 1.70
N GLY A 50 -3.50 -5.48 1.18
CA GLY A 50 -4.67 -4.86 1.79
C GLY A 50 -4.94 -5.38 3.22
N GLN A 51 -4.70 -6.67 3.46
CA GLN A 51 -4.81 -7.27 4.79
C GLN A 51 -3.81 -6.64 5.77
N LYS A 52 -2.54 -6.50 5.39
CA LYS A 52 -1.51 -5.89 6.27
C LYS A 52 -1.85 -4.44 6.63
N VAL A 53 -2.35 -3.66 5.67
CA VAL A 53 -2.79 -2.28 5.93
C VAL A 53 -4.00 -2.26 6.87
N SER A 54 -4.94 -3.17 6.68
CA SER A 54 -6.12 -3.30 7.55
C SER A 54 -5.73 -3.68 8.98
N ASP A 55 -4.79 -4.62 9.13
CA ASP A 55 -4.30 -5.06 10.44
C ASP A 55 -3.49 -3.97 11.14
N ALA A 56 -2.63 -3.24 10.40
CA ALA A 56 -1.95 -2.05 10.91
C ALA A 56 -2.96 -1.02 11.44
N SER A 57 -4.08 -0.83 10.73
CA SER A 57 -5.15 0.09 11.16
C SER A 57 -5.78 -0.29 12.50
N ARG A 58 -5.90 -1.59 12.79
CA ARG A 58 -6.50 -2.10 14.04
C ARG A 58 -5.57 -1.95 15.24
N ILE A 59 -4.27 -2.06 15.04
CA ILE A 59 -3.30 -2.10 16.14
C ILE A 59 -2.65 -0.74 16.46
N MET A 60 -2.75 0.27 15.57
CA MET A 60 -2.00 1.53 15.71
C MET A 60 -2.22 2.27 17.03
N GLU A 61 -3.41 2.17 17.64
CA GLU A 61 -3.71 2.81 18.94
C GLU A 61 -3.07 2.08 20.12
N ARG A 62 -2.78 0.79 19.95
CA ARG A 62 -2.20 -0.07 21.00
C ARG A 62 -0.68 -0.17 20.86
N ASP A 63 -0.22 -0.26 19.62
CA ASP A 63 1.17 -0.47 19.25
C ASP A 63 1.46 0.21 17.91
N LEU A 64 1.83 1.49 18.00
CA LEU A 64 2.14 2.32 16.84
C LEU A 64 3.42 1.86 16.13
N ASP A 65 4.39 1.36 16.87
CA ASP A 65 5.66 0.86 16.31
C ASP A 65 5.41 -0.38 15.45
N GLN A 66 4.62 -1.33 15.94
CA GLN A 66 4.21 -2.50 15.16
C GLN A 66 3.33 -2.12 13.97
N ALA A 67 2.41 -1.16 14.11
CA ALA A 67 1.61 -0.66 12.99
C ALA A 67 2.49 -0.07 11.86
N MET A 68 3.54 0.67 12.23
CA MET A 68 4.53 1.20 11.30
C MET A 68 5.30 0.10 10.58
N VAL A 69 5.74 -0.94 11.29
CA VAL A 69 6.40 -2.11 10.70
C VAL A 69 5.49 -2.80 9.68
N MET A 70 4.22 -3.00 10.03
CA MET A 70 3.24 -3.63 9.14
C MET A 70 2.95 -2.79 7.89
N LEU A 71 2.86 -1.46 8.02
CA LEU A 71 2.64 -0.57 6.90
C LEU A 71 3.83 -0.55 5.94
N ASN A 72 5.06 -0.52 6.46
CA ASN A 72 6.28 -0.63 5.66
C ASN A 72 6.35 -1.98 4.93
N ALA A 73 6.06 -3.08 5.62
CA ALA A 73 5.99 -4.40 5.01
C ALA A 73 4.92 -4.49 3.91
N ALA A 74 3.77 -3.83 4.09
CA ALA A 74 2.75 -3.72 3.05
C ALA A 74 3.25 -2.93 1.83
N SER A 75 3.95 -1.82 2.04
CA SER A 75 4.53 -1.02 0.95
C SER A 75 5.54 -1.84 0.13
N VAL A 76 6.45 -2.55 0.79
CA VAL A 76 7.43 -3.44 0.13
C VAL A 76 6.73 -4.55 -0.66
N ALA A 77 5.70 -5.17 -0.07
CA ALA A 77 4.93 -6.22 -0.75
C ALA A 77 4.19 -5.67 -1.99
N PHE A 78 3.67 -4.45 -1.93
CA PHE A 78 3.06 -3.77 -3.07
C PHE A 78 4.08 -3.53 -4.18
N ASP A 79 5.26 -2.98 -3.86
CA ASP A 79 6.31 -2.74 -4.84
C ASP A 79 6.79 -4.04 -5.51
N ALA A 80 6.95 -5.11 -4.75
CA ALA A 80 7.28 -6.43 -5.29
C ALA A 80 6.19 -6.95 -6.25
N ALA A 81 4.92 -6.77 -5.92
CA ALA A 81 3.81 -7.14 -6.80
C ALA A 81 3.80 -6.32 -8.10
N VAL A 82 4.09 -5.01 -8.01
CA VAL A 82 4.22 -4.12 -9.17
C VAL A 82 5.40 -4.52 -10.05
N GLN A 83 6.57 -4.78 -9.48
CA GLN A 83 7.75 -5.23 -10.25
C GLN A 83 7.49 -6.56 -10.96
N ARG A 84 6.84 -7.51 -10.27
CA ARG A 84 6.41 -8.78 -10.87
C ARG A 84 5.44 -8.53 -12.02
N TRP A 85 4.46 -7.65 -11.84
CA TRP A 85 3.52 -7.26 -12.88
C TRP A 85 4.23 -6.69 -14.10
N GLU A 86 5.10 -5.70 -13.92
CA GLU A 86 5.85 -5.09 -15.03
C GLU A 86 6.72 -6.11 -15.77
N GLY A 87 7.37 -7.02 -15.05
CA GLY A 87 8.16 -8.10 -15.66
C GLY A 87 7.31 -9.00 -16.56
N GLN A 88 6.15 -9.44 -16.06
CA GLN A 88 5.22 -10.27 -16.82
C GLN A 88 4.58 -9.52 -18.01
N VAL A 89 4.30 -8.22 -17.85
CA VAL A 89 3.85 -7.35 -18.94
C VAL A 89 4.89 -7.28 -20.06
N ARG A 90 6.16 -6.99 -19.71
CA ARG A 90 7.26 -6.94 -20.68
C ARG A 90 7.41 -8.28 -21.41
N GLN A 91 7.37 -9.39 -20.68
CA GLN A 91 7.45 -10.73 -21.26
C GLN A 91 6.29 -10.99 -22.24
N SER A 92 5.06 -10.67 -21.85
CA SER A 92 3.88 -10.82 -22.71
C SER A 92 4.02 -10.04 -24.02
N GLU A 93 4.36 -8.75 -23.91
CA GLU A 93 4.52 -7.86 -25.06
C GLU A 93 5.66 -8.31 -25.98
N GLN A 94 6.77 -8.82 -25.42
CA GLN A 94 7.88 -9.38 -26.21
C GLN A 94 7.50 -10.66 -26.95
N THR A 95 6.80 -11.59 -26.28
CA THR A 95 6.29 -12.83 -26.91
C THR A 95 5.37 -12.49 -28.09
N LEU A 96 4.49 -11.51 -27.91
CA LEU A 96 3.58 -11.04 -28.96
C LEU A 96 4.31 -10.40 -30.13
N LYS A 97 5.31 -9.56 -29.87
CA LYS A 97 6.15 -8.97 -30.92
C LYS A 97 6.79 -10.06 -31.78
N ARG A 98 7.32 -11.13 -31.16
CA ARG A 98 7.92 -12.27 -31.86
C ARG A 98 6.90 -13.11 -32.63
N SER A 99 5.64 -13.13 -32.21
CA SER A 99 4.57 -13.92 -32.85
C SER A 99 4.05 -13.34 -34.18
N GLY A 100 4.48 -12.15 -34.58
CA GLY A 100 4.05 -11.53 -35.84
C GLY A 100 2.57 -11.12 -35.87
N LYS A 101 1.93 -10.91 -34.70
CA LYS A 101 0.50 -10.54 -34.58
C LYS A 101 0.31 -9.08 -34.13
N PRO A 102 0.55 -8.08 -35.01
CA PRO A 102 0.59 -6.66 -34.61
C PRO A 102 -0.75 -6.15 -34.05
N GLY A 103 -1.89 -6.60 -34.58
CA GLY A 103 -3.21 -6.20 -34.08
C GLY A 103 -3.45 -6.64 -32.63
N LYS A 104 -3.00 -7.84 -32.24
CA LYS A 104 -3.12 -8.35 -30.87
C LYS A 104 -2.12 -7.69 -29.92
N LEU A 105 -0.92 -7.39 -30.41
CA LEU A 105 0.07 -6.63 -29.65
C LEU A 105 -0.49 -5.26 -29.24
N GLY A 106 -1.08 -4.51 -30.18
CA GLY A 106 -1.69 -3.20 -29.89
C GLY A 106 -2.79 -3.29 -28.83
N GLN A 107 -3.67 -4.29 -28.93
CA GLN A 107 -4.74 -4.53 -27.96
C GLN A 107 -4.19 -4.83 -26.56
N ILE A 108 -3.15 -5.67 -26.46
CA ILE A 108 -2.58 -6.07 -25.17
C ILE A 108 -1.79 -4.93 -24.53
N VAL A 109 -0.97 -4.20 -25.31
CA VAL A 109 -0.27 -2.99 -24.84
C VAL A 109 -1.26 -1.94 -24.33
N ALA A 110 -2.37 -1.72 -25.06
CA ALA A 110 -3.41 -0.79 -24.63
C ALA A 110 -4.03 -1.20 -23.28
N LYS A 111 -4.30 -2.49 -23.07
CA LYS A 111 -4.81 -3.00 -21.78
C LYS A 111 -3.80 -2.83 -20.65
N HIS A 112 -2.52 -3.12 -20.86
CA HIS A 112 -1.48 -2.85 -19.87
C HIS A 112 -1.37 -1.35 -19.53
N ASN A 113 -1.48 -0.49 -20.55
CA ASN A 113 -1.49 0.97 -20.38
C ASN A 113 -2.68 1.50 -19.56
N GLN A 114 -3.79 0.77 -19.47
CA GLN A 114 -4.91 1.15 -18.59
C GLN A 114 -4.60 0.91 -17.10
N VAL A 115 -3.63 0.03 -16.78
CA VAL A 115 -3.24 -0.30 -15.40
C VAL A 115 -2.14 0.64 -14.90
N ARG A 116 -1.15 1.00 -15.74
CA ARG A 116 0.01 1.84 -15.35
C ARG A 116 -0.38 3.12 -14.56
N PRO A 117 -1.39 3.91 -14.99
CA PRO A 117 -1.77 5.13 -14.27
C PRO A 117 -2.34 4.89 -12.87
N ARG A 118 -2.83 3.68 -12.58
CA ARG A 118 -3.42 3.32 -11.28
C ARG A 118 -2.35 3.04 -10.21
N LEU A 119 -1.08 2.87 -10.58
CA LEU A 119 -0.01 2.53 -9.64
C LEU A 119 0.45 3.74 -8.82
N ALA A 120 0.55 4.91 -9.46
CA ALA A 120 1.05 6.12 -8.81
C ALA A 120 0.14 6.62 -7.66
N PRO A 121 -1.20 6.61 -7.79
CA PRO A 121 -2.11 6.92 -6.68
C PRO A 121 -1.85 6.05 -5.45
N VAL A 122 -1.74 4.73 -5.61
CA VAL A 122 -1.49 3.80 -4.48
C VAL A 122 -0.17 4.14 -3.76
N LYS A 123 0.92 4.36 -4.51
CA LYS A 123 2.22 4.76 -3.94
C LYS A 123 2.14 6.12 -3.23
N SER A 124 1.37 7.06 -3.77
CA SER A 124 1.14 8.35 -3.13
C SER A 124 0.39 8.20 -1.80
N VAL A 125 -0.62 7.32 -1.74
CA VAL A 125 -1.37 7.05 -0.52
C VAL A 125 -0.53 6.31 0.52
N PHE A 126 0.31 5.35 0.10
CA PHE A 126 1.31 4.71 0.98
C PHE A 126 2.21 5.75 1.65
N ARG A 127 2.80 6.68 0.88
CA ARG A 127 3.66 7.73 1.42
C ARG A 127 2.92 8.59 2.45
N ARG A 128 1.68 8.99 2.16
CA ARG A 128 0.84 9.75 3.08
C ARG A 128 0.55 8.98 4.38
N ALA A 129 0.17 7.71 4.28
CA ALA A 129 -0.10 6.87 5.45
C ALA A 129 1.14 6.69 6.33
N VAL A 130 2.31 6.48 5.72
CA VAL A 130 3.59 6.38 6.45
C VAL A 130 3.92 7.70 7.15
N SER A 131 3.81 8.84 6.46
CA SER A 131 4.07 10.15 7.06
C SER A 131 3.13 10.46 8.22
N THR A 132 1.85 10.12 8.12
CA THR A 132 0.88 10.32 9.21
C THR A 132 1.27 9.53 10.46
N LEU A 133 1.62 8.25 10.31
CA LEU A 133 2.03 7.42 11.45
C LEU A 133 3.38 7.86 12.03
N GLN A 134 4.33 8.30 11.20
CA GLN A 134 5.60 8.86 11.66
C GLN A 134 5.39 10.14 12.48
N ASN A 135 4.51 11.04 12.03
CA ASN A 135 4.18 12.26 12.75
C ASN A 135 3.53 11.94 14.10
N ALA A 136 2.62 10.97 14.13
CA ALA A 136 2.02 10.48 15.38
C ALA A 136 3.10 9.95 16.34
N GLN A 137 4.06 9.16 15.84
CA GLN A 137 5.13 8.58 16.65
C GLN A 137 6.06 9.65 17.25
N ILE A 138 6.39 10.69 16.47
CA ILE A 138 7.16 11.84 16.96
C ILE A 138 6.40 12.57 18.06
N GLU A 139 5.10 12.79 17.88
CA GLU A 139 4.24 13.45 18.87
C GLU A 139 4.13 12.62 20.16
N MET A 140 3.94 11.30 20.07
CA MET A 140 3.94 10.41 21.24
C MET A 140 5.24 10.58 22.05
N ARG A 141 6.39 10.56 21.37
CA ARG A 141 7.71 10.70 22.01
C ARG A 141 7.91 12.07 22.65
N ARG A 142 7.44 13.15 22.00
CA ARG A 142 7.50 14.51 22.55
C ARG A 142 6.69 14.63 23.84
N ARG A 143 5.47 14.09 23.86
CA ARG A 143 4.64 14.10 25.07
C ARG A 143 5.24 13.27 26.20
N ALA A 144 5.77 12.07 25.88
CA ALA A 144 6.46 11.24 26.86
C ALA A 144 7.66 11.97 27.49
N ALA A 145 8.45 12.70 26.69
CA ALA A 145 9.56 13.52 27.18
C ALA A 145 9.08 14.71 28.03
N ALA A 146 8.00 15.39 27.64
CA ALA A 146 7.45 16.53 28.38
C ALA A 146 6.84 16.13 29.74
N VAL A 147 6.31 14.91 29.86
CA VAL A 147 5.84 14.36 31.16
C VAL A 147 7.00 14.11 32.12
N LEU A 148 8.16 13.69 31.60
CA LEU A 148 9.37 13.44 32.39
C LEU A 148 10.04 14.73 32.90
N ASP A 149 9.81 15.86 32.23
CA ASP A 149 10.44 17.15 32.53
C ASP A 149 9.62 18.05 33.49
N LYS A 150 8.51 17.53 34.06
CA LYS A 150 7.77 18.25 35.09
C LYS A 150 8.60 18.28 36.39
N PRO A 151 8.99 19.46 36.92
CA PRO A 151 9.73 19.55 38.17
C PRO A 151 8.91 18.93 39.30
N LYS A 152 9.55 18.03 40.07
CA LYS A 152 9.02 17.51 41.34
C LYS A 152 9.19 18.56 42.44
N ASP A 153 8.61 19.74 42.28
CA ASP A 153 8.61 20.75 43.34
C ASP A 153 7.19 21.24 43.53
N GLU A 154 6.48 20.56 44.44
CA GLU A 154 5.38 21.06 45.27
C GLU A 154 5.00 19.94 46.24
N LEU A 155 5.79 19.80 47.32
CA LEU A 155 5.47 19.06 48.54
C LEU A 155 5.84 19.94 49.74
#